data_AF-A0A2H9MUV4-F1
#
_entry.id   AF-A0A2H9MUV4-F1
#
_cell.length_a   1.000
_cell.length_b   1.000
_cell.length_c   1.000
_cell.angle_alpha   90.00
_cell.angle_beta   90.00
_cell.angle_gamma   90.00
#
_symmetry.space_group_name_H-M   'P 1'
#
loop_
_entity.id
_entity.type
_entity.pdbx_description
1 polymer ?
#
loop_
_entity_poly.entity_id
_entity_poly.type
_entity_poly.pdbx_seq_one_letter_code
_entity_poly.pdbx_strand_id
1 'polypeptide(L)'
;MVESNYDILGIIEGSTEHEIRNAFRRLALLYHSDKGGENDQFIKIKQAYEDLKIGKKYPETDLEKIRNSRVYSGDSEEDIRRKNQILGQELSKEMKSAEEWAAGLNRTNSTATRLFGSKTLGEIELERKANGTLSIKGNFMAGNLTYDGPIIMQGNITSPSWTEEFRTNIHLTKGDFKFINPLENKYKIENGSRIIVDNGNIVVGNIFGRKYKIQDSEGRVGIFQTQEQRTYISAPKGKIIAENIINTVFLDADVIMILNMEDDVQISAREILFYGSKITYDSIINLKKDGTIRFFENFSIQSLSNDAIIKLENGKEIRLFDIKTKKIRDLADEFVPNKNEYDKDATMVGNGFTITYEMLNNLSKKSTKTQNGGWNSKLRFSKD
;
A
#
# COMPACT_ATOMS: atom_id res chain seq x y z
N MET A 1 26.10 -38.95 12.79
CA MET A 1 27.41 -38.37 12.40
C MET A 1 27.13 -37.25 11.42
N VAL A 2 27.84 -36.13 11.51
CA VAL A 2 27.63 -34.97 10.61
C VAL A 2 28.31 -35.27 9.28
N GLU A 3 27.56 -35.16 8.19
CA GLU A 3 28.05 -35.36 6.83
C GLU A 3 29.03 -34.24 6.46
N SER A 4 30.20 -34.58 5.91
CA SER A 4 31.19 -33.58 5.47
C SER A 4 30.86 -33.04 4.08
N ASN A 5 31.47 -31.92 3.68
CA ASN A 5 31.27 -31.36 2.34
C ASN A 5 31.81 -32.31 1.24
N TYR A 6 32.82 -33.12 1.58
CA TYR A 6 33.34 -34.16 0.70
C TYR A 6 32.34 -35.31 0.53
N ASP A 7 31.67 -35.71 1.62
CA ASP A 7 30.61 -36.73 1.59
C ASP A 7 29.41 -36.25 0.78
N ILE A 8 28.99 -34.99 0.95
CA ILE A 8 27.89 -34.37 0.18
C ILE A 8 28.19 -34.34 -1.33
N LEU A 9 29.45 -34.11 -1.71
CA LEU A 9 29.88 -34.17 -3.12
C LEU A 9 30.24 -35.58 -3.59
N GLY A 10 30.23 -36.59 -2.71
CA GLY A 10 30.57 -37.97 -3.00
C GLY A 10 32.02 -38.17 -3.45
N ILE A 11 32.96 -37.46 -2.83
CA ILE A 11 34.39 -37.46 -3.14
C ILE A 11 35.24 -37.70 -1.88
N ILE A 12 36.50 -38.07 -2.06
CA ILE A 12 37.41 -38.37 -0.95
C ILE A 12 37.99 -37.07 -0.37
N GLU A 13 38.18 -37.01 0.93
CA GLU A 13 38.86 -35.89 1.59
C GLU A 13 40.28 -35.69 1.01
N GLY A 14 40.61 -34.45 0.65
CA GLY A 14 41.88 -34.12 -0.02
C GLY A 14 41.84 -34.24 -1.55
N SER A 15 40.65 -34.48 -2.14
CA SER A 15 40.44 -34.37 -3.60
C SER A 15 40.90 -33.00 -4.13
N THR A 16 41.45 -33.00 -5.33
CA THR A 16 41.95 -31.79 -6.00
C THR A 16 40.81 -30.83 -6.37
N GLU A 17 41.12 -29.55 -6.57
CA GLU A 17 40.11 -28.54 -6.99
C GLU A 17 39.41 -28.95 -8.31
N HIS A 18 40.15 -29.64 -9.19
CA HIS A 18 39.60 -30.18 -10.44
C HIS A 18 38.55 -31.27 -10.18
N GLU A 19 38.83 -32.19 -9.25
CA GLU A 19 37.91 -33.27 -8.86
C GLU A 19 36.67 -32.74 -8.14
N ILE A 20 36.84 -31.75 -7.24
CA ILE A 20 35.74 -31.06 -6.56
C ILE A 20 34.80 -30.37 -7.59
N ARG A 21 35.37 -29.68 -8.58
CA ARG A 21 34.61 -29.00 -9.63
C ARG A 21 33.88 -29.97 -10.56
N ASN A 22 34.50 -31.10 -10.90
CA ASN A 22 33.87 -32.13 -11.72
C ASN A 22 32.73 -32.84 -10.98
N ALA A 23 32.90 -33.13 -9.69
CA ALA A 23 31.86 -33.71 -8.85
C ALA A 23 30.64 -32.78 -8.73
N PHE A 24 30.87 -31.49 -8.48
CA PHE A 24 29.81 -30.47 -8.46
C PHE A 24 29.06 -30.40 -9.79
N ARG A 25 29.76 -30.35 -10.94
CA ARG A 25 29.12 -30.31 -12.26
C ARG A 25 28.23 -31.54 -12.52
N ARG A 26 28.71 -32.73 -12.15
CA ARG A 26 27.94 -33.97 -12.29
C ARG A 26 26.66 -33.95 -11.45
N LEU A 27 26.76 -33.52 -10.19
CA LEU A 27 25.63 -33.45 -9.26
C LEU A 27 24.66 -32.31 -9.61
N ALA A 28 25.17 -31.16 -10.04
CA ALA A 28 24.37 -30.04 -10.51
C ALA A 28 23.52 -30.40 -11.73
N LEU A 29 24.04 -31.23 -12.66
CA LEU A 29 23.29 -31.73 -13.81
C LEU A 29 22.22 -32.76 -13.45
N LEU A 30 22.42 -33.50 -12.35
CA LEU A 30 21.50 -34.53 -11.86
C LEU A 30 20.33 -33.93 -11.06
N TYR A 31 20.61 -32.88 -10.27
CA TYR A 31 19.65 -32.28 -9.34
C TYR A 31 19.15 -30.89 -9.78
N HIS A 32 19.41 -30.45 -11.01
CA HIS A 32 18.87 -29.19 -11.54
C HIS A 32 17.33 -29.24 -11.61
N SER A 33 16.66 -28.17 -11.19
CA SER A 33 15.19 -28.07 -11.17
C SER A 33 14.56 -28.31 -12.55
N ASP A 34 15.23 -27.88 -13.61
CA ASP A 34 14.75 -28.04 -15.00
C ASP A 34 14.75 -29.51 -15.49
N LYS A 35 15.33 -30.42 -14.72
CA LYS A 35 15.34 -31.87 -15.00
C LYS A 35 14.60 -32.70 -13.94
N GLY A 36 13.83 -32.05 -13.05
CA GLY A 36 13.00 -32.72 -12.04
C GLY A 36 13.71 -33.10 -10.74
N GLY A 37 14.86 -32.47 -10.42
CA GLY A 37 15.56 -32.68 -9.15
C GLY A 37 14.94 -31.95 -7.95
N GLU A 38 15.13 -32.49 -6.75
CA GLU A 38 14.72 -31.84 -5.49
C GLU A 38 15.55 -30.58 -5.20
N ASN A 39 14.89 -29.43 -5.07
CA ASN A 39 15.50 -28.12 -4.86
C ASN A 39 16.42 -28.08 -3.63
N ASP A 40 16.06 -28.79 -2.55
CA ASP A 40 16.81 -28.81 -1.30
C ASP A 40 18.16 -29.54 -1.42
N GLN A 41 18.24 -30.57 -2.27
CA GLN A 41 19.49 -31.29 -2.52
C GLN A 41 20.46 -30.43 -3.33
N PHE A 42 19.94 -29.71 -4.33
CA PHE A 42 20.76 -28.80 -5.13
C PHE A 42 21.37 -27.66 -4.29
N ILE A 43 20.59 -27.11 -3.36
CA ILE A 43 21.08 -26.09 -2.42
C ILE A 43 22.21 -26.63 -1.55
N LYS A 44 22.09 -27.86 -1.02
CA LYS A 44 23.14 -28.52 -0.22
C LYS A 44 24.41 -28.77 -1.03
N ILE A 45 24.28 -29.28 -2.26
CA ILE A 45 25.40 -29.54 -3.18
C ILE A 45 26.14 -28.26 -3.52
N LYS A 46 25.41 -27.17 -3.80
CA LYS A 46 25.99 -25.85 -4.09
C LYS A 46 26.77 -25.31 -2.89
N GLN A 47 26.19 -25.40 -1.69
CA GLN A 47 26.87 -24.94 -0.47
C GLN A 47 28.16 -25.74 -0.20
N ALA A 48 28.12 -27.07 -0.32
CA ALA A 48 29.29 -27.91 -0.12
C ALA A 48 30.43 -27.59 -1.10
N TYR A 49 30.10 -27.27 -2.36
CA TYR A 49 31.09 -26.85 -3.36
C TYR A 49 31.75 -25.51 -3.02
N GLU A 50 30.97 -24.49 -2.64
CA GLU A 50 31.52 -23.18 -2.26
C GLU A 50 32.35 -23.26 -0.98
N ASP A 51 31.92 -24.07 -0.01
CA ASP A 51 32.66 -24.31 1.24
C ASP A 51 34.02 -24.98 0.96
N LEU A 52 34.07 -25.98 0.08
CA LEU A 52 35.32 -26.65 -0.27
C LEU A 52 36.28 -25.76 -1.05
N LYS A 53 35.78 -24.82 -1.84
CA LYS A 53 36.60 -23.83 -2.57
C LYS A 53 37.38 -22.92 -1.63
N ILE A 54 36.87 -22.68 -0.43
CA ILE A 54 37.55 -21.91 0.63
C ILE A 54 38.22 -22.83 1.67
N GLY A 55 38.34 -24.13 1.39
CA GLY A 55 39.05 -25.11 2.24
C GLY A 55 38.24 -25.62 3.44
N LYS A 56 36.92 -25.44 3.47
CA LYS A 56 36.07 -25.83 4.59
C LYS A 56 35.56 -27.28 4.46
N LYS A 57 35.98 -28.14 5.39
CA LYS A 57 35.68 -29.59 5.38
C LYS A 57 34.23 -29.95 5.71
N TYR A 58 33.57 -29.21 6.58
CA TYR A 58 32.20 -29.49 7.02
C TYR A 58 31.26 -28.31 6.69
N PRO A 59 29.98 -28.58 6.39
CA PRO A 59 28.99 -27.52 6.25
C PRO A 59 28.95 -26.65 7.51
N GLU A 60 28.53 -25.40 7.39
CA GLU A 60 28.22 -24.58 8.57
C GLU A 60 27.30 -25.33 9.54
N THR A 61 27.78 -25.54 10.76
CA THR A 61 26.94 -26.00 11.87
C THR A 61 25.85 -24.95 12.13
N ASP A 62 24.72 -25.31 12.74
CA ASP A 62 23.68 -24.30 13.01
C ASP A 62 24.20 -23.13 13.87
N LEU A 63 25.15 -23.40 14.77
CA LEU A 63 25.87 -22.36 15.53
C LEU A 63 26.81 -21.50 14.68
N GLU A 64 27.45 -22.06 13.65
CA GLU A 64 28.27 -21.31 12.69
C GLU A 64 27.43 -20.57 11.66
N LYS A 65 26.30 -21.13 11.20
CA LYS A 65 25.29 -20.39 10.42
C LYS A 65 24.83 -19.19 11.22
N ILE A 66 24.57 -19.37 12.52
CA ILE A 66 24.25 -18.27 13.45
C ILE A 66 25.45 -17.31 13.62
N ARG A 67 26.70 -17.79 13.66
CA ARG A 67 27.89 -16.92 13.85
C ARG A 67 28.35 -16.18 12.59
N ASN A 68 28.20 -16.78 11.42
CA ASN A 68 28.55 -16.20 10.13
C ASN A 68 27.39 -15.37 9.57
N SER A 69 26.13 -15.68 9.90
CA SER A 69 25.04 -14.68 9.81
C SER A 69 25.26 -13.51 10.78
N ARG A 70 25.94 -13.75 11.92
CA ARG A 70 26.40 -12.69 12.86
C ARG A 70 27.57 -11.84 12.37
N VAL A 71 28.05 -12.00 11.14
CA VAL A 71 28.75 -10.92 10.43
C VAL A 71 27.72 -10.21 9.57
N TYR A 72 27.11 -9.16 10.16
CA TYR A 72 25.95 -8.37 9.71
C TYR A 72 24.54 -8.83 10.20
N SER A 73 24.43 -9.48 11.36
CA SER A 73 23.17 -9.54 12.12
C SER A 73 23.36 -9.00 13.54
N GLY A 74 23.26 -7.69 13.68
CA GLY A 74 22.84 -7.12 14.95
C GLY A 74 21.32 -7.21 15.03
N ASP A 75 20.79 -8.07 15.91
CA ASP A 75 19.35 -8.21 16.17
C ASP A 75 18.85 -7.16 17.18
N SER A 76 19.71 -6.22 17.60
CA SER A 76 19.27 -5.06 18.36
C SER A 76 18.55 -4.07 17.43
N GLU A 77 17.51 -3.39 17.92
CA GLU A 77 16.87 -2.31 17.16
C GLU A 77 17.89 -1.25 16.71
N GLU A 78 18.93 -1.03 17.51
CA GLU A 78 20.01 -0.07 17.25
C GLU A 78 20.83 -0.42 16.02
N ASP A 79 21.11 -1.71 15.79
CA ASP A 79 21.83 -2.18 14.62
C ASP A 79 20.98 -2.11 13.35
N ILE A 80 19.69 -2.46 13.46
CA ILE A 80 18.71 -2.28 12.37
C ILE A 80 18.57 -0.79 12.01
N ARG A 81 18.53 0.10 13.00
CA ARG A 81 18.49 1.56 12.80
C ARG A 81 19.74 2.05 12.09
N ARG A 82 20.94 1.68 12.57
CA ARG A 82 22.22 2.03 11.92
C ARG A 82 22.29 1.55 10.47
N LYS A 83 21.87 0.31 10.20
CA LYS A 83 21.82 -0.24 8.84
C LYS A 83 20.87 0.54 7.94
N ASN A 84 19.65 0.82 8.41
CA ASN A 84 18.67 1.61 7.65
C ASN A 84 19.15 3.03 7.38
N GLN A 85 19.93 3.62 8.29
CA GLN A 85 20.49 4.94 8.11
C GLN A 85 21.55 4.98 7.03
N ILE A 86 22.50 4.04 7.03
CA ILE A 86 23.54 3.96 5.99
C ILE A 86 22.90 3.71 4.62
N LEU A 87 22.00 2.72 4.54
CA LEU A 87 21.32 2.37 3.29
C LEU A 87 20.45 3.53 2.79
N GLY A 88 19.70 4.19 3.68
CA GLY A 88 18.91 5.36 3.32
C GLY A 88 19.76 6.51 2.79
N GLN A 89 20.95 6.74 3.37
CA GLN A 89 21.86 7.78 2.93
C GLN A 89 22.45 7.50 1.54
N GLU A 90 22.90 6.26 1.29
CA GLU A 90 23.47 5.87 -0.01
C GLU A 90 22.42 5.94 -1.11
N LEU A 91 21.25 5.36 -0.89
CA LEU A 91 20.14 5.39 -1.85
C LEU A 91 19.61 6.80 -2.07
N SER A 92 19.50 7.63 -1.03
CA SER A 92 19.04 9.01 -1.18
C SER A 92 19.98 9.85 -2.06
N LYS A 93 21.31 9.66 -1.95
CA LYS A 93 22.28 10.32 -2.84
C LYS A 93 22.12 9.86 -4.30
N GLU A 94 21.87 8.58 -4.49
CA GLU A 94 21.63 8.01 -5.81
C GLU A 94 20.33 8.56 -6.42
N MET A 95 19.26 8.63 -5.63
CA MET A 95 17.96 9.17 -6.08
C MET A 95 18.05 10.66 -6.41
N LYS A 96 18.85 11.42 -5.66
CA LYS A 96 19.15 12.81 -6.02
C LYS A 96 19.86 12.93 -7.37
N SER A 97 20.82 12.04 -7.64
CA SER A 97 21.51 12.00 -8.93
C SER A 97 20.55 11.63 -10.07
N ALA A 98 19.59 10.73 -9.80
CA ALA A 98 18.54 10.35 -10.73
C ALA A 98 17.56 11.50 -11.01
N GLU A 99 17.16 12.25 -9.98
CA GLU A 99 16.35 13.46 -10.07
C GLU A 99 17.02 14.53 -10.93
N GLU A 100 18.28 14.87 -10.64
CA GLU A 100 19.05 15.88 -11.38
C GLU A 100 19.22 15.50 -12.86
N TRP A 101 19.47 14.22 -13.13
CA TRP A 101 19.55 13.68 -14.50
C TRP A 101 18.20 13.80 -15.23
N ALA A 102 17.10 13.35 -14.61
CA ALA A 102 15.77 13.42 -15.21
C ALA A 102 15.34 14.89 -15.45
N ALA A 103 15.62 15.78 -14.51
CA ALA A 103 15.36 17.21 -14.65
C ALA A 103 16.20 17.86 -15.75
N GLY A 104 17.44 17.44 -15.95
CA GLY A 104 18.29 17.87 -17.07
C GLY A 104 17.71 17.50 -18.44
N LEU A 105 17.25 16.24 -18.58
CA LEU A 105 16.58 15.79 -19.80
C LEU A 105 15.27 16.52 -20.03
N ASN A 106 14.51 16.77 -18.97
CA ASN A 106 13.24 17.47 -19.09
C ASN A 106 13.41 18.93 -19.55
N ARG A 107 14.40 19.64 -19.02
CA ARG A 107 14.75 21.02 -19.42
C ARG A 107 15.18 21.13 -20.88
N THR A 108 15.88 20.13 -21.39
CA THR A 108 16.41 20.11 -22.77
C THR A 108 15.47 19.41 -23.74
N ASN A 109 14.33 18.90 -23.26
CA ASN A 109 13.42 18.04 -24.02
C ASN A 109 14.12 16.85 -24.70
N SER A 110 15.14 16.31 -24.06
CA SER A 110 15.96 15.20 -24.58
C SER A 110 15.43 13.85 -24.08
N THR A 111 15.71 12.80 -24.84
CA THR A 111 15.42 11.42 -24.46
C THR A 111 16.69 10.69 -24.08
N ALA A 112 16.67 9.94 -22.97
CA ALA A 112 17.74 9.03 -22.62
C ALA A 112 17.25 7.99 -21.61
N THR A 113 18.03 6.92 -21.48
CA THR A 113 17.85 5.87 -20.48
C THR A 113 19.13 5.75 -19.66
N ARG A 114 19.00 5.55 -18.35
CA ARG A 114 20.13 5.35 -17.46
C ARG A 114 19.75 4.43 -16.29
N LEU A 115 20.68 3.55 -15.94
CA LEU A 115 20.62 2.73 -14.74
C LEU A 115 21.25 3.49 -13.57
N PHE A 116 20.58 3.45 -12.42
CA PHE A 116 21.01 4.01 -11.15
C PHE A 116 21.04 2.89 -10.10
N GLY A 117 21.84 3.10 -9.05
CA GLY A 117 22.00 2.15 -7.96
C GLY A 117 23.11 1.13 -8.21
N SER A 118 23.04 0.01 -7.49
CA SER A 118 24.08 -1.02 -7.53
C SER A 118 23.48 -2.41 -7.33
N LYS A 119 24.24 -3.44 -7.71
CA LYS A 119 23.86 -4.84 -7.46
C LYS A 119 23.60 -5.16 -5.98
N THR A 120 24.20 -4.40 -5.06
CA THR A 120 24.07 -4.62 -3.62
C THR A 120 22.92 -3.83 -2.99
N LEU A 121 22.57 -2.67 -3.54
CA LEU A 121 21.54 -1.77 -2.99
C LEU A 121 20.21 -1.85 -3.76
N GLY A 122 20.20 -2.49 -4.93
CA GLY A 122 19.11 -2.49 -5.89
C GLY A 122 19.42 -1.56 -7.06
N GLU A 123 19.04 -2.00 -8.26
CA GLU A 123 19.19 -1.23 -9.49
C GLU A 123 17.82 -0.70 -9.94
N ILE A 124 17.80 0.54 -10.42
CA ILE A 124 16.61 1.19 -10.96
C ILE A 124 16.94 1.84 -12.30
N GLU A 125 16.16 1.52 -13.31
CA GLU A 125 16.28 2.07 -14.66
C GLU A 125 15.29 3.22 -14.82
N LEU A 126 15.80 4.38 -15.23
CA LEU A 126 14.98 5.52 -15.60
C LEU A 126 15.14 5.77 -17.10
N GLU A 127 14.01 6.02 -17.78
CA GLU A 127 13.94 6.41 -19.18
C GLU A 127 13.06 7.66 -19.31
N ARG A 128 13.62 8.75 -19.85
CA ARG A 128 12.82 9.91 -20.29
C ARG A 128 12.41 9.67 -21.74
N LYS A 129 11.13 9.39 -21.97
CA LYS A 129 10.55 9.13 -23.31
C LYS A 129 10.33 10.40 -24.11
N ALA A 130 10.21 10.31 -25.44
CA ALA A 130 10.04 11.48 -26.32
C ALA A 130 8.85 12.38 -25.95
N ASN A 131 7.78 11.80 -25.40
CA ASN A 131 6.56 12.49 -24.99
C ASN A 131 6.65 13.19 -23.61
N GLY A 132 7.81 13.19 -22.94
CA GLY A 132 7.95 13.77 -21.60
C GLY A 132 7.72 12.81 -20.44
N THR A 133 7.24 11.60 -20.69
CA THR A 133 7.04 10.60 -19.63
C THR A 133 8.38 10.10 -19.09
N LEU A 134 8.52 10.10 -17.77
CA LEU A 134 9.60 9.39 -17.09
C LEU A 134 9.11 7.98 -16.74
N SER A 135 9.70 6.98 -17.38
CA SER A 135 9.48 5.57 -17.07
C SER A 135 10.51 5.13 -16.03
N ILE A 136 10.05 4.51 -14.95
CA ILE A 136 10.88 4.04 -13.85
C ILE A 136 10.66 2.54 -13.69
N LYS A 137 11.72 1.75 -13.76
CA LYS A 137 11.67 0.29 -13.62
C LYS A 137 12.63 -0.17 -12.55
N GLY A 138 12.11 -0.89 -11.56
CA GLY A 138 12.84 -1.29 -10.35
C GLY A 138 12.14 -0.79 -9.09
N ASN A 139 12.58 -1.28 -7.93
CA ASN A 139 12.03 -0.85 -6.65
C ASN A 139 12.60 0.52 -6.27
N PHE A 140 11.73 1.47 -5.96
CA PHE A 140 12.12 2.82 -5.53
C PHE A 140 12.13 2.90 -4.00
N MET A 141 13.26 3.34 -3.44
CA MET A 141 13.42 3.51 -2.00
C MET A 141 14.40 4.63 -1.68
N ALA A 142 14.06 5.39 -0.65
CA ALA A 142 14.82 6.44 0.00
C ALA A 142 15.10 7.69 -0.85
N GLY A 143 14.74 8.85 -0.32
CA GLY A 143 15.02 10.16 -0.94
C GLY A 143 13.87 10.74 -1.76
N ASN A 144 14.17 11.87 -2.41
CA ASN A 144 13.20 12.68 -3.12
C ASN A 144 13.36 12.52 -4.63
N LEU A 145 12.23 12.52 -5.34
CA LEU A 145 12.20 12.64 -6.80
C LEU A 145 11.12 13.66 -7.17
N THR A 146 11.55 14.86 -7.59
CA THR A 146 10.67 15.87 -8.16
C THR A 146 10.73 15.82 -9.68
N TYR A 147 9.57 15.79 -10.35
CA TYR A 147 9.52 15.75 -11.81
C TYR A 147 8.39 16.59 -12.38
N ASP A 148 8.65 17.29 -13.48
CA ASP A 148 7.68 18.14 -14.19
C ASP A 148 7.12 17.42 -15.43
N GLY A 149 6.33 16.37 -15.18
CA GLY A 149 5.74 15.56 -16.23
C GLY A 149 5.18 14.23 -15.70
N PRO A 150 4.54 13.44 -16.57
CA PRO A 150 3.97 12.16 -16.17
C PRO A 150 5.06 11.15 -15.80
N ILE A 151 4.79 10.32 -14.79
CA ILE A 151 5.63 9.19 -14.39
C ILE A 151 4.86 7.90 -14.60
N ILE A 152 5.51 6.92 -15.22
CA ILE A 152 5.03 5.53 -15.28
C ILE A 152 6.03 4.66 -14.52
N MET A 153 5.56 3.89 -13.55
CA MET A 153 6.42 3.08 -12.69
C MET A 153 6.10 1.58 -12.77
N GLN A 154 7.15 0.78 -12.80
CA GLN A 154 7.14 -0.68 -12.74
C GLN A 154 8.06 -1.14 -11.61
N GLY A 155 7.48 -1.40 -10.44
CA GLY A 155 8.21 -1.81 -9.24
C GLY A 155 7.50 -1.34 -7.97
N ASN A 156 8.00 -1.78 -6.81
CA ASN A 156 7.46 -1.34 -5.52
C ASN A 156 8.05 0.01 -5.11
N ILE A 157 7.30 0.76 -4.33
CA ILE A 157 7.76 1.97 -3.63
C ILE A 157 7.73 1.68 -2.14
N THR A 158 8.84 1.87 -1.45
CA THR A 158 8.91 1.72 -0.01
C THR A 158 9.77 2.82 0.60
N SER A 159 9.48 3.21 1.84
CA SER A 159 10.27 4.18 2.58
C SER A 159 11.08 3.47 3.66
N PRO A 160 12.29 3.93 4.02
CA PRO A 160 13.03 3.37 5.14
C PRO A 160 12.25 3.46 6.47
N SER A 161 12.33 2.41 7.30
CA SER A 161 11.49 2.27 8.51
C SER A 161 11.96 3.12 9.71
N TRP A 162 13.13 3.77 9.68
CA TRP A 162 13.68 4.43 10.87
C TRP A 162 14.44 5.73 10.59
N THR A 163 14.41 6.19 9.34
CA THR A 163 15.14 7.37 8.90
C THR A 163 14.22 8.30 8.15
N GLU A 164 13.50 9.12 8.92
CA GLU A 164 12.55 10.09 8.38
C GLU A 164 13.23 11.10 7.44
N GLU A 165 14.51 11.41 7.68
CA GLU A 165 15.36 12.23 6.82
C GLU A 165 15.51 11.68 5.39
N PHE A 166 15.40 10.35 5.21
CA PHE A 166 15.50 9.67 3.92
C PHE A 166 14.17 9.08 3.47
N ARG A 167 13.06 9.60 4.01
CA ARG A 167 11.72 9.18 3.58
C ARG A 167 11.60 9.24 2.06
N THR A 168 11.00 8.21 1.49
CA THR A 168 10.69 8.18 0.06
C THR A 168 9.61 9.21 -0.28
N ASN A 169 9.94 10.24 -1.05
CA ASN A 169 8.99 11.24 -1.52
C ASN A 169 9.07 11.39 -3.04
N ILE A 170 7.97 11.16 -3.74
CA ILE A 170 7.84 11.40 -5.18
C ILE A 170 6.88 12.57 -5.36
N HIS A 171 7.32 13.64 -6.03
CA HIS A 171 6.53 14.84 -6.27
C HIS A 171 6.46 15.18 -7.75
N LEU A 172 5.25 15.23 -8.31
CA LEU A 172 5.02 15.70 -9.66
C LEU A 172 4.33 17.05 -9.60
N THR A 173 4.89 18.04 -10.30
CA THR A 173 4.24 19.35 -10.43
C THR A 173 3.13 19.33 -11.48
N LYS A 174 3.22 18.44 -12.47
CA LYS A 174 2.16 18.16 -13.45
C LYS A 174 2.26 16.76 -14.04
N GLY A 175 1.16 16.29 -14.62
CA GLY A 175 1.08 14.99 -15.28
C GLY A 175 0.69 13.88 -14.31
N ASP A 176 0.29 12.74 -14.86
CA ASP A 176 -0.19 11.62 -14.05
C ASP A 176 0.97 10.78 -13.50
N PHE A 177 0.80 10.26 -12.28
CA PHE A 177 1.61 9.17 -11.75
C PHE A 177 0.86 7.85 -11.90
N LYS A 178 1.44 6.87 -12.59
CA LYS A 178 0.76 5.58 -12.84
C LYS A 178 1.68 4.39 -12.63
N PHE A 179 1.17 3.34 -11.99
CA PHE A 179 1.76 2.01 -12.14
C PHE A 179 1.40 1.39 -13.49
N ILE A 180 2.31 0.60 -14.06
CA ILE A 180 1.99 -0.26 -15.19
C ILE A 180 1.10 -1.41 -14.70
N ASN A 181 -0.05 -1.60 -15.34
CA ASN A 181 -1.04 -2.63 -15.07
C ASN A 181 -1.23 -2.89 -13.55
N PRO A 182 -1.70 -1.88 -12.78
CA PRO A 182 -1.70 -1.93 -11.31
C PRO A 182 -2.48 -3.11 -10.73
N LEU A 183 -3.53 -3.56 -11.42
CA LEU A 183 -4.36 -4.68 -11.00
C LEU A 183 -3.70 -6.04 -11.23
N GLU A 184 -2.80 -6.16 -12.21
CA GLU A 184 -2.15 -7.42 -12.58
C GLU A 184 -0.83 -7.61 -11.82
N ASN A 185 0.01 -6.56 -11.79
CA ASN A 185 1.38 -6.67 -11.28
C ASN A 185 1.46 -6.64 -9.74
N LYS A 186 0.39 -6.22 -9.05
CA LYS A 186 0.29 -6.15 -7.58
C LYS A 186 1.41 -5.39 -6.87
N TYR A 187 2.11 -4.49 -7.58
CA TYR A 187 3.08 -3.58 -6.99
C TYR A 187 2.47 -2.78 -5.83
N LYS A 188 3.32 -2.47 -4.85
CA LYS A 188 2.92 -1.86 -3.59
C LYS A 188 3.59 -0.52 -3.36
N ILE A 189 2.87 0.39 -2.70
CA ILE A 189 3.42 1.61 -2.11
C ILE A 189 3.29 1.46 -0.60
N GLU A 190 4.40 1.51 0.13
CA GLU A 190 4.35 1.16 1.55
C GLU A 190 5.30 1.93 2.46
N ASN A 191 5.12 1.68 3.76
CA ASN A 191 6.05 2.02 4.83
C ASN A 191 6.31 3.52 5.04
N GLY A 192 5.30 4.37 4.85
CA GLY A 192 5.40 5.81 5.09
C GLY A 192 5.86 6.64 3.89
N SER A 193 5.89 6.02 2.71
CA SER A 193 6.18 6.69 1.43
C SER A 193 5.20 7.82 1.15
N ARG A 194 5.67 8.87 0.46
CA ARG A 194 4.82 9.99 0.02
C ARG A 194 4.81 10.11 -1.49
N ILE A 195 3.62 10.25 -2.07
CA ILE A 195 3.45 10.59 -3.48
C ILE A 195 2.52 11.79 -3.58
N ILE A 196 2.98 12.87 -4.22
CA ILE A 196 2.23 14.11 -4.37
C ILE A 196 2.19 14.46 -5.86
N VAL A 197 1.01 14.75 -6.38
CA VAL A 197 0.80 15.18 -7.77
C VAL A 197 -0.03 16.46 -7.77
N ASP A 198 0.60 17.62 -7.99
CA ASP A 198 -0.08 18.92 -7.86
C ASP A 198 -1.19 19.11 -8.90
N ASN A 199 -0.91 18.70 -10.15
CA ASN A 199 -1.80 18.86 -11.31
C ASN A 199 -1.78 17.59 -12.17
N GLY A 200 -2.52 16.57 -11.74
CA GLY A 200 -2.61 15.28 -12.42
C GLY A 200 -3.33 14.24 -11.58
N ASN A 201 -3.40 13.03 -12.10
CA ASN A 201 -4.04 11.90 -11.42
C ASN A 201 -3.01 10.89 -10.93
N ILE A 202 -3.42 10.07 -9.97
CA ILE A 202 -2.65 8.95 -9.46
C ILE A 202 -3.43 7.67 -9.72
N VAL A 203 -2.83 6.71 -10.44
CA VAL A 203 -3.43 5.40 -10.71
C VAL A 203 -2.46 4.32 -10.26
N VAL A 204 -2.77 3.71 -9.12
CA VAL A 204 -1.88 2.77 -8.44
C VAL A 204 -2.64 1.51 -8.03
N GLY A 205 -1.89 0.51 -7.58
CA GLY A 205 -2.45 -0.75 -7.09
C GLY A 205 -2.68 -0.68 -5.59
N ASN A 206 -1.84 -1.41 -4.85
CA ASN A 206 -2.01 -1.57 -3.41
C ASN A 206 -1.17 -0.55 -2.63
N ILE A 207 -1.74 0.00 -1.56
CA ILE A 207 -1.10 0.99 -0.71
C ILE A 207 -1.19 0.50 0.73
N PHE A 208 -0.04 0.49 1.43
CA PHE A 208 0.05 -0.02 2.78
C PHE A 208 0.69 1.00 3.71
N GLY A 209 0.04 1.25 4.83
CA GLY A 209 0.68 1.82 6.00
C GLY A 209 1.42 0.78 6.82
N ARG A 210 2.15 1.24 7.83
CA ARG A 210 2.66 0.38 8.89
C ARG A 210 2.33 0.93 10.27
N LYS A 211 1.93 0.04 11.17
CA LYS A 211 1.84 0.26 12.62
C LYS A 211 2.75 -0.73 13.31
N TYR A 212 3.53 -0.28 14.28
CA TYR A 212 4.27 -1.18 15.16
C TYR A 212 4.25 -0.66 16.59
N LYS A 213 4.33 -1.61 17.52
CA LYS A 213 4.40 -1.35 18.95
C LYS A 213 5.87 -1.27 19.33
N ILE A 214 6.27 -0.14 19.91
CA ILE A 214 7.60 0.05 20.48
C ILE A 214 7.46 -0.05 21.99
N GLN A 215 8.44 -0.68 22.64
CA GLN A 215 8.50 -0.68 24.09
C GLN A 215 8.62 0.76 24.59
N ASP A 216 7.92 1.06 25.68
CA ASP A 216 7.96 2.37 26.31
C ASP A 216 9.41 2.81 26.60
N SER A 217 9.72 4.09 26.35
CA SER A 217 11.08 4.64 26.47
C SER A 217 11.63 4.57 27.90
N GLU A 218 10.79 4.40 28.91
CA GLU A 218 11.17 4.21 30.32
C GLU A 218 11.34 2.72 30.70
N GLY A 219 11.25 1.81 29.73
CA GLY A 219 11.48 0.37 29.93
C GLY A 219 10.38 -0.36 30.71
N ARG A 220 9.23 0.29 30.94
CA ARG A 220 8.12 -0.28 31.70
C ARG A 220 7.54 -1.50 30.98
N VAL A 221 7.56 -2.64 31.67
CA VAL A 221 7.08 -3.92 31.11
C VAL A 221 5.57 -3.85 30.87
N GLY A 222 5.15 -4.22 29.66
CA GLY A 222 3.73 -4.26 29.27
C GLY A 222 3.14 -2.93 28.77
N ILE A 223 3.91 -1.84 28.79
CA ILE A 223 3.50 -0.56 28.18
C ILE A 223 4.18 -0.46 26.80
N PHE A 224 3.37 -0.25 25.77
CA PHE A 224 3.82 -0.06 24.40
C PHE A 224 3.34 1.28 23.87
N GLN A 225 4.23 2.01 23.20
CA GLN A 225 3.86 3.16 22.39
C GLN A 225 3.61 2.69 20.96
N THR A 226 2.50 3.13 20.36
CA THR A 226 2.23 2.81 18.94
C THR A 226 2.95 3.86 18.09
N GLN A 227 3.84 3.39 17.21
CA GLN A 227 4.43 4.23 16.17
C GLN A 227 3.78 3.90 14.83
N GLU A 228 3.36 4.96 14.15
CA GLU A 228 2.71 4.89 12.84
C GLU A 228 3.66 5.39 11.75
N GLN A 229 3.76 4.63 10.66
CA GLN A 229 4.33 5.07 9.40
C GLN A 229 3.24 5.19 8.37
N ARG A 230 2.56 6.35 8.42
CA ARG A 230 1.44 6.63 7.54
C ARG A 230 1.93 6.92 6.13
N THR A 231 1.53 6.07 5.18
CA THR A 231 1.78 6.27 3.75
C THR A 231 0.82 7.34 3.24
N TYR A 232 1.34 8.37 2.58
CA TYR A 232 0.58 9.57 2.20
C TYR A 232 0.55 9.72 0.68
N ILE A 233 -0.63 9.81 0.09
CA ILE A 233 -0.79 10.00 -1.35
C ILE A 233 -1.76 11.16 -1.59
N SER A 234 -1.34 12.16 -2.37
CA SER A 234 -2.13 13.35 -2.61
C SER A 234 -2.17 13.75 -4.09
N ALA A 235 -3.38 13.99 -4.58
CA ALA A 235 -3.67 14.57 -5.89
C ALA A 235 -4.79 15.61 -5.73
N PRO A 236 -4.51 16.78 -5.12
CA PRO A 236 -5.53 17.66 -4.54
C PRO A 236 -6.51 18.23 -5.57
N LYS A 237 -6.10 18.31 -6.85
CA LYS A 237 -6.93 18.76 -7.98
C LYS A 237 -7.31 17.64 -8.94
N GLY A 238 -6.98 16.40 -8.60
CA GLY A 238 -7.09 15.25 -9.49
C GLY A 238 -7.77 14.07 -8.82
N LYS A 239 -7.58 12.91 -9.44
CA LYS A 239 -8.16 11.65 -8.99
C LYS A 239 -7.09 10.73 -8.43
N ILE A 240 -7.41 10.01 -7.36
CA ILE A 240 -6.65 8.85 -6.91
C ILE A 240 -7.48 7.60 -7.20
N ILE A 241 -6.91 6.66 -7.95
CA ILE A 241 -7.46 5.33 -8.18
C ILE A 241 -6.52 4.32 -7.54
N ALA A 242 -7.04 3.52 -6.61
CA ALA A 242 -6.28 2.46 -5.94
C ALA A 242 -7.10 1.17 -5.80
N GLU A 243 -6.40 0.04 -5.67
CA GLU A 243 -7.04 -1.25 -5.42
C GLU A 243 -7.32 -1.38 -3.91
N ASN A 244 -6.34 -1.83 -3.13
CA ASN A 244 -6.47 -2.01 -1.69
C ASN A 244 -5.64 -0.97 -0.94
N ILE A 245 -6.27 -0.26 0.01
CA ILE A 245 -5.57 0.63 0.95
C ILE A 245 -5.70 0.07 2.36
N ILE A 246 -4.58 -0.23 3.00
CA ILE A 246 -4.55 -1.06 4.21
C ILE A 246 -3.60 -0.47 5.27
N ASN A 247 -3.95 -0.57 6.56
CA ASN A 247 -3.22 0.01 7.70
C ASN A 247 -3.23 1.56 7.66
N THR A 248 -2.19 2.18 8.24
CA THR A 248 -1.99 3.64 8.27
C THR A 248 -1.79 4.24 6.88
N VAL A 249 -2.87 4.52 6.15
CA VAL A 249 -2.83 5.20 4.85
C VAL A 249 -3.59 6.52 4.97
N PHE A 250 -3.10 7.55 4.29
CA PHE A 250 -3.83 8.79 4.06
C PHE A 250 -3.88 9.11 2.57
N LEU A 251 -5.10 9.26 2.04
CA LEU A 251 -5.34 9.73 0.68
C LEU A 251 -6.02 11.11 0.71
N ASP A 252 -5.55 12.05 -0.09
CA ASP A 252 -6.21 13.34 -0.31
C ASP A 252 -6.32 13.68 -1.80
N ALA A 253 -7.54 13.89 -2.28
CA ALA A 253 -7.78 14.22 -3.69
C ALA A 253 -9.06 15.03 -3.88
N ASP A 254 -9.35 15.41 -5.14
CA ASP A 254 -10.70 15.85 -5.50
C ASP A 254 -11.65 14.65 -5.62
N VAL A 255 -11.17 13.57 -6.26
CA VAL A 255 -11.90 12.31 -6.43
C VAL A 255 -11.07 11.12 -5.95
N ILE A 256 -11.66 10.22 -5.16
CA ILE A 256 -11.05 8.96 -4.73
C ILE A 256 -11.91 7.80 -5.22
N MET A 257 -11.27 6.85 -5.92
CA MET A 257 -11.86 5.61 -6.40
C MET A 257 -11.07 4.44 -5.83
N ILE A 258 -11.70 3.60 -5.01
CA ILE A 258 -11.01 2.52 -4.32
C ILE A 258 -11.82 1.23 -4.33
N LEU A 259 -11.12 0.09 -4.36
CA LEU A 259 -11.76 -1.20 -4.20
C LEU A 259 -12.02 -1.43 -2.71
N ASN A 260 -10.97 -1.52 -1.88
CA ASN A 260 -11.09 -1.85 -0.47
C ASN A 260 -10.30 -0.90 0.42
N MET A 261 -10.80 -0.68 1.64
CA MET A 261 -10.22 0.15 2.68
C MET A 261 -10.16 -0.66 3.98
N GLU A 262 -8.98 -0.92 4.54
CA GLU A 262 -8.86 -1.79 5.72
C GLU A 262 -7.91 -1.21 6.78
N ASP A 263 -8.36 -1.14 8.04
CA ASP A 263 -7.58 -0.86 9.25
C ASP A 263 -6.89 0.52 9.31
N ASP A 264 -7.46 1.50 10.01
CA ASP A 264 -6.85 2.85 10.23
C ASP A 264 -6.46 3.62 8.95
N VAL A 265 -7.31 3.48 7.95
CA VAL A 265 -7.18 4.26 6.74
C VAL A 265 -7.93 5.58 6.88
N GLN A 266 -7.37 6.64 6.33
CA GLN A 266 -8.00 7.94 6.25
C GLN A 266 -8.05 8.40 4.80
N ILE A 267 -9.20 8.87 4.35
CA ILE A 267 -9.36 9.45 3.02
C ILE A 267 -9.99 10.84 3.11
N SER A 268 -9.65 11.73 2.19
CA SER A 268 -10.27 13.06 2.07
C SER A 268 -10.52 13.41 0.62
N ALA A 269 -11.79 13.61 0.25
CA ALA A 269 -12.16 14.00 -1.11
C ALA A 269 -13.55 14.61 -1.20
N ARG A 270 -13.83 15.22 -2.34
CA ARG A 270 -15.16 15.73 -2.71
C ARG A 270 -16.02 14.61 -3.28
N GLU A 271 -15.46 13.78 -4.15
CA GLU A 271 -16.16 12.59 -4.68
C GLU A 271 -15.45 11.31 -4.23
N ILE A 272 -16.18 10.37 -3.63
CA ILE A 272 -15.65 9.12 -3.12
C ILE A 272 -16.46 7.94 -3.66
N LEU A 273 -15.78 7.04 -4.37
CA LEU A 273 -16.37 5.89 -5.05
C LEU A 273 -15.74 4.60 -4.51
N PHE A 274 -16.56 3.79 -3.83
CA PHE A 274 -16.18 2.47 -3.34
C PHE A 274 -16.71 1.38 -4.28
N TYR A 275 -15.79 0.56 -4.81
CA TYR A 275 -16.11 -0.52 -5.74
C TYR A 275 -16.07 -1.92 -5.13
N GLY A 276 -15.38 -2.09 -4.00
CA GLY A 276 -15.28 -3.38 -3.32
C GLY A 276 -16.18 -3.46 -2.09
N SER A 277 -16.08 -4.59 -1.40
CA SER A 277 -16.96 -5.00 -0.32
C SER A 277 -16.32 -4.88 1.07
N LYS A 278 -15.13 -4.30 1.19
CA LYS A 278 -14.43 -4.18 2.48
C LYS A 278 -14.13 -2.75 2.87
N ILE A 279 -14.67 -2.36 4.02
CA ILE A 279 -14.31 -1.16 4.76
C ILE A 279 -14.18 -1.56 6.22
N THR A 280 -12.97 -1.79 6.73
CA THR A 280 -12.78 -2.29 8.10
C THR A 280 -12.47 -1.17 9.11
N TYR A 281 -11.99 -1.57 10.28
CA TYR A 281 -12.02 -0.79 11.52
C TYR A 281 -11.15 0.46 11.47
N ASP A 282 -11.43 1.41 12.37
CA ASP A 282 -10.66 2.65 12.57
C ASP A 282 -10.54 3.55 11.32
N SER A 283 -11.43 3.34 10.35
CA SER A 283 -11.42 4.05 9.07
C SER A 283 -12.13 5.40 9.16
N ILE A 284 -11.53 6.46 8.58
CA ILE A 284 -12.10 7.81 8.54
C ILE A 284 -12.28 8.28 7.10
N ILE A 285 -13.50 8.68 6.76
CA ILE A 285 -13.87 9.28 5.48
C ILE A 285 -14.13 10.77 5.70
N ASN A 286 -13.21 11.64 5.28
CA ASN A 286 -13.37 13.09 5.34
C ASN A 286 -14.03 13.58 4.05
N LEU A 287 -15.33 13.86 4.10
CA LEU A 287 -16.09 14.36 2.96
C LEU A 287 -16.02 15.89 2.89
N LYS A 288 -15.44 16.40 1.81
CA LYS A 288 -15.37 17.84 1.52
C LYS A 288 -16.76 18.41 1.24
N LYS A 289 -16.95 19.71 1.46
CA LYS A 289 -18.23 20.39 1.23
C LYS A 289 -18.76 20.14 -0.18
N ASP A 290 -20.09 19.99 -0.28
CA ASP A 290 -20.82 19.67 -1.52
C ASP A 290 -20.43 18.32 -2.15
N GLY A 291 -19.72 17.47 -1.40
CA GLY A 291 -19.23 16.18 -1.85
C GLY A 291 -20.28 15.07 -1.88
N THR A 292 -19.89 13.93 -2.45
CA THR A 292 -20.72 12.73 -2.57
C THR A 292 -19.94 11.45 -2.27
N ILE A 293 -20.63 10.45 -1.71
CA ILE A 293 -20.12 9.10 -1.50
C ILE A 293 -21.03 8.11 -2.24
N ARG A 294 -20.43 7.13 -2.94
CA ARG A 294 -21.16 6.06 -3.62
C ARG A 294 -20.52 4.71 -3.33
N PHE A 295 -21.36 3.70 -3.12
CA PHE A 295 -20.97 2.32 -2.90
C PHE A 295 -21.59 1.46 -4.00
N PHE A 296 -20.76 0.84 -4.85
CA PHE A 296 -21.23 0.14 -6.04
C PHE A 296 -21.55 -1.34 -5.84
N GLU A 297 -21.18 -1.92 -4.71
CA GLU A 297 -21.56 -3.29 -4.37
C GLU A 297 -23.08 -3.47 -4.31
N ASN A 298 -23.56 -4.60 -4.83
CA ASN A 298 -24.99 -4.87 -5.04
C ASN A 298 -25.71 -5.35 -3.77
N PHE A 299 -24.99 -5.49 -2.65
CA PHE A 299 -25.53 -5.99 -1.38
C PHE A 299 -25.18 -5.06 -0.22
N SER A 300 -25.94 -5.14 0.87
CA SER A 300 -25.56 -4.57 2.17
C SER A 300 -24.18 -5.12 2.52
N ILE A 301 -23.15 -4.31 2.35
CA ILE A 301 -21.75 -4.71 2.45
C ILE A 301 -21.52 -5.36 3.83
N GLN A 302 -21.34 -6.69 3.84
CA GLN A 302 -21.25 -7.47 5.07
C GLN A 302 -19.99 -7.13 5.86
N SER A 303 -18.91 -6.75 5.18
CA SER A 303 -17.62 -6.37 5.75
C SER A 303 -17.44 -4.85 5.93
N LEU A 304 -18.53 -4.09 6.16
CA LEU A 304 -18.43 -2.72 6.67
C LEU A 304 -18.26 -2.73 8.18
N SER A 305 -17.25 -2.00 8.64
CA SER A 305 -17.03 -1.76 10.04
C SER A 305 -18.15 -0.94 10.64
N ASN A 306 -18.49 -1.28 11.89
CA ASN A 306 -19.44 -0.53 12.70
C ASN A 306 -18.82 0.74 13.31
N ASP A 307 -17.49 0.86 13.30
CA ASP A 307 -16.74 1.98 13.89
C ASP A 307 -16.20 2.99 12.87
N ALA A 308 -16.35 2.72 11.56
CA ALA A 308 -15.92 3.65 10.52
C ALA A 308 -16.70 4.96 10.61
N ILE A 309 -16.00 6.09 10.50
CA ILE A 309 -16.56 7.42 10.69
C ILE A 309 -16.52 8.19 9.37
N ILE A 310 -17.64 8.81 9.00
CA ILE A 310 -17.69 9.86 7.99
C ILE A 310 -17.64 11.20 8.72
N LYS A 311 -16.62 12.00 8.44
CA LYS A 311 -16.46 13.37 8.92
C LYS A 311 -16.78 14.33 7.80
N LEU A 312 -17.78 15.18 8.02
CA LEU A 312 -18.10 16.27 7.12
C LEU A 312 -17.15 17.45 7.40
N GLU A 313 -16.84 18.25 6.38
CA GLU A 313 -15.99 19.44 6.50
C GLU A 313 -16.43 20.44 7.60
N ASN A 314 -17.72 20.47 7.96
CA ASN A 314 -18.26 21.30 9.04
C ASN A 314 -18.01 20.73 10.46
N GLY A 315 -17.27 19.62 10.57
CA GLY A 315 -16.94 18.95 11.81
C GLY A 315 -17.98 17.92 12.28
N LYS A 316 -19.11 17.74 11.56
CA LYS A 316 -20.11 16.73 11.92
C LYS A 316 -19.56 15.33 11.65
N GLU A 317 -19.65 14.47 12.64
CA GLU A 317 -19.27 13.05 12.53
C GLU A 317 -20.51 12.16 12.46
N ILE A 318 -20.46 11.17 11.57
CA ILE A 318 -21.54 10.22 11.32
C ILE A 318 -20.92 8.83 11.29
N ARG A 319 -21.50 7.88 12.01
CA ARG A 319 -21.03 6.49 11.92
C ARG A 319 -21.53 5.89 10.62
N LEU A 320 -20.65 5.18 9.91
CA LEU A 320 -21.02 4.47 8.69
C LEU A 320 -22.16 3.47 8.95
N PHE A 321 -22.19 2.89 10.16
CA PHE A 321 -23.27 2.04 10.63
C PHE A 321 -24.66 2.71 10.55
N ASP A 322 -24.77 4.01 10.84
CA ASP A 322 -26.04 4.73 10.91
C ASP A 322 -26.69 4.89 9.52
N ILE A 323 -25.90 4.82 8.46
CA ILE A 323 -26.39 4.90 7.07
C ILE A 323 -26.49 3.54 6.39
N LYS A 324 -25.79 2.52 6.89
CA LYS A 324 -25.76 1.16 6.32
C LYS A 324 -27.16 0.55 6.16
N THR A 325 -28.01 0.73 7.16
CA THR A 325 -29.38 0.17 7.21
C THR A 325 -30.46 1.18 6.86
N LYS A 326 -30.09 2.45 6.62
CA LYS A 326 -31.04 3.52 6.32
C LYS A 326 -31.61 3.30 4.92
N LYS A 327 -32.93 3.13 4.80
CA LYS A 327 -33.59 2.96 3.51
C LYS A 327 -33.62 4.27 2.73
N ILE A 328 -33.43 4.20 1.42
CA ILE A 328 -33.51 5.37 0.53
C ILE A 328 -34.90 6.01 0.63
N ARG A 329 -35.96 5.19 0.71
CA ARG A 329 -37.36 5.66 0.82
C ARG A 329 -37.66 6.43 2.11
N ASP A 330 -36.85 6.24 3.16
CA ASP A 330 -37.00 6.90 4.46
C ASP A 330 -36.33 8.28 4.52
N LEU A 331 -35.61 8.69 3.47
CA LEU A 331 -35.01 10.02 3.38
C LEU A 331 -36.09 11.09 3.14
N ALA A 332 -35.78 12.39 3.22
CA ALA A 332 -36.76 13.42 2.86
C ALA A 332 -36.95 13.50 1.33
N ASP A 333 -38.15 13.82 0.87
CA ASP A 333 -38.47 13.90 -0.58
C ASP A 333 -37.63 14.97 -1.29
N GLU A 334 -37.24 16.03 -0.58
CA GLU A 334 -36.35 17.08 -1.10
C GLU A 334 -34.96 16.55 -1.52
N PHE A 335 -34.48 15.46 -0.88
CA PHE A 335 -33.21 14.83 -1.22
C PHE A 335 -33.37 13.69 -2.22
N VAL A 336 -34.54 13.05 -2.26
CA VAL A 336 -34.84 11.93 -3.16
C VAL A 336 -36.26 12.12 -3.70
N PRO A 337 -36.45 12.90 -4.78
CA PRO A 337 -37.79 13.12 -5.34
C PRO A 337 -38.34 11.84 -6.02
N ASN A 338 -37.46 10.98 -6.53
CA ASN A 338 -37.82 9.78 -7.30
C ASN A 338 -37.76 8.49 -6.46
N LYS A 339 -38.17 8.52 -5.19
CA LYS A 339 -38.08 7.35 -4.28
C LYS A 339 -38.72 6.07 -4.81
N ASN A 340 -39.74 6.19 -5.64
CA ASN A 340 -40.48 5.07 -6.18
C ASN A 340 -39.66 4.24 -7.20
N GLU A 341 -38.59 4.81 -7.75
CA GLU A 341 -37.67 4.12 -8.67
C GLU A 341 -36.72 3.15 -7.93
N TYR A 342 -36.53 3.32 -6.62
CA TYR A 342 -35.71 2.45 -5.80
C TYR A 342 -36.52 1.28 -5.24
N ASP A 343 -35.89 0.11 -5.12
CA ASP A 343 -36.47 -1.03 -4.42
C ASP A 343 -36.86 -0.65 -2.97
N LYS A 344 -37.91 -1.28 -2.43
CA LYS A 344 -38.44 -1.02 -1.08
C LYS A 344 -37.42 -1.31 0.04
N ASP A 345 -36.45 -2.17 -0.24
CA ASP A 345 -35.40 -2.60 0.68
C ASP A 345 -34.02 -2.01 0.32
N ALA A 346 -33.96 -1.15 -0.70
CA ALA A 346 -32.73 -0.44 -1.06
C ALA A 346 -32.30 0.52 0.07
N THR A 347 -31.05 0.36 0.52
CA THR A 347 -30.42 1.20 1.53
C THR A 347 -29.51 2.26 0.89
N MET A 348 -29.10 3.26 1.68
CA MET A 348 -28.18 4.30 1.23
C MET A 348 -26.82 3.73 0.79
N VAL A 349 -26.41 2.60 1.37
CA VAL A 349 -25.11 1.96 1.13
C VAL A 349 -25.29 0.74 0.22
N GLY A 350 -24.99 0.93 -1.06
CA GLY A 350 -25.03 -0.09 -2.10
C GLY A 350 -25.69 0.42 -3.38
N ASN A 351 -25.64 -0.39 -4.44
CA ASN A 351 -26.31 -0.14 -5.73
C ASN A 351 -25.96 1.21 -6.37
N GLY A 352 -24.81 1.80 -6.02
CA GLY A 352 -24.34 3.07 -6.56
C GLY A 352 -25.20 4.29 -6.18
N PHE A 353 -26.03 4.21 -5.12
CA PHE A 353 -26.80 5.35 -4.62
C PHE A 353 -25.88 6.52 -4.29
N THR A 354 -26.30 7.73 -4.65
CA THR A 354 -25.51 8.95 -4.43
C THR A 354 -25.87 9.55 -3.07
N ILE A 355 -25.01 9.32 -2.09
CA ILE A 355 -25.12 9.93 -0.77
C ILE A 355 -24.46 11.30 -0.83
N THR A 356 -25.24 12.37 -0.69
CA THR A 356 -24.70 13.75 -0.73
C THR A 356 -24.29 14.24 0.66
N TYR A 357 -23.39 15.21 0.68
CA TYR A 357 -23.01 15.94 1.89
C TYR A 357 -24.24 16.45 2.66
N GLU A 358 -25.21 17.05 1.95
CA GLU A 358 -26.43 17.57 2.58
C GLU A 358 -27.32 16.48 3.19
N MET A 359 -27.47 15.32 2.53
CA MET A 359 -28.20 14.20 3.14
C MET A 359 -27.58 13.81 4.49
N LEU A 360 -26.26 13.64 4.52
CA LEU A 360 -25.49 13.30 5.72
C LEU A 360 -25.61 14.38 6.82
N ASN A 361 -25.50 15.65 6.41
CA ASN A 361 -25.63 16.79 7.30
C ASN A 361 -27.01 16.87 7.97
N ASN A 362 -28.05 16.33 7.33
CA ASN A 362 -29.43 16.37 7.82
C ASN A 362 -29.96 15.05 8.42
N LEU A 363 -29.17 13.97 8.48
CA LEU A 363 -29.59 12.65 9.02
C LEU A 363 -30.22 12.67 10.44
N SER A 364 -29.85 13.64 11.28
CA SER A 364 -30.32 13.78 12.66
C SER A 364 -31.51 14.72 12.83
N LYS A 365 -31.88 15.49 11.79
CA LYS A 365 -33.04 16.37 11.84
C LYS A 365 -34.27 15.49 11.65
N LYS A 366 -35.07 15.30 12.71
CA LYS A 366 -36.39 14.65 12.61
C LYS A 366 -37.12 15.24 11.41
N SER A 367 -37.65 14.38 10.53
CA SER A 367 -38.51 14.86 9.44
C SER A 367 -39.60 15.72 10.06
N THR A 368 -39.68 16.98 9.67
CA THR A 368 -40.89 17.77 9.88
C THR A 368 -41.97 17.14 9.01
N LYS A 369 -42.60 16.06 9.51
CA LYS A 369 -43.91 15.65 9.00
C LYS A 369 -44.81 16.85 9.21
N THR A 370 -45.14 17.53 8.13
CA THR A 370 -46.31 18.39 8.07
C THR A 370 -47.50 17.60 8.60
N GLN A 371 -47.90 17.89 9.84
CA GLN A 371 -49.16 17.44 10.40
C GLN A 371 -50.28 18.18 9.66
N ASN A 372 -50.68 17.66 8.50
CA ASN A 372 -51.98 17.96 7.91
C ASN A 372 -52.75 16.66 7.80
N GLY A 373 -53.44 16.34 8.90
CA GLY A 373 -54.28 15.15 9.02
C GLY A 373 -55.07 15.24 10.31
N GLY A 374 -55.99 16.20 10.39
CA GLY A 374 -56.94 16.34 11.50
C GLY A 374 -57.75 15.06 11.64
N TRP A 375 -57.48 14.30 12.70
CA TRP A 375 -58.26 13.13 13.06
C TRP A 375 -59.54 13.60 13.77
N ASN A 376 -60.59 13.86 12.99
CA ASN A 376 -61.93 14.08 13.54
C ASN A 376 -62.54 12.73 13.92
N SER A 377 -62.43 12.34 15.19
CA SER A 377 -63.19 11.22 15.75
C SER A 377 -64.65 11.64 15.94
N LYS A 378 -65.52 11.26 15.00
CA LYS A 378 -66.98 11.27 15.22
C LYS A 378 -67.37 10.04 16.04
N LEU A 379 -67.34 10.17 17.37
CA LEU A 379 -68.09 9.29 18.27
C LEU A 379 -69.54 9.76 18.30
N ARG A 380 -70.42 9.02 17.63
CA ARG A 380 -71.87 9.23 17.62
C ARG A 380 -72.47 8.32 18.69
N PHE A 381 -72.88 8.89 19.82
CA PHE A 381 -73.72 8.17 20.79
C PHE A 381 -75.12 8.01 20.22
N SER A 382 -75.57 6.77 20.02
CA SER A 382 -76.99 6.46 19.86
C SER A 382 -77.62 6.36 21.24
N LYS A 383 -78.56 7.24 21.54
CA LYS A 383 -79.65 6.93 22.45
C LYS A 383 -80.66 6.11 21.66
N ASP A 384 -81.00 4.93 22.18
CA ASP A 384 -82.37 4.57 22.58
C ASP A 384 -82.33 3.31 23.45
#